data_AF-A0A0F9FE52-F1
#
_entry.id   AF-A0A0F9FE52-F1
#
_cell.length_a   1.000
_cell.length_b   1.000
_cell.length_c   1.000
_cell.angle_alpha   90.00
_cell.angle_beta   90.00
_cell.angle_gamma   90.00
#
_symmetry.space_group_name_H-M   'P 1'
#
loop_
_entity.id
_entity.type
_entity.pdbx_description
1 polymer ?
#
loop_
_entity_poly.entity_id
_entity_poly.type
_entity_poly.pdbx_seq_one_letter_code
_entity_poly.pdbx_strand_id
1 'polypeptide(L)'
;MQDRAIIGDYNLRCDSCGRKIKASQAKKRWDGFWVCPEDWEPRHILDYYHARKDQIGVPWTRDQQRSGTETFDVQSPATTGCTTFNKQAVAGIGVAGCAIAGLDVNLPALEALSSDDTAPLGIPDSTFPIPSEGVVTRA
;
A
#
# COMPACT_ATOMS: atom_id res chain seq x y z
N MET A 1 -34.42 -23.85 -32.23
CA MET A 1 -33.54 -24.58 -31.28
C MET A 1 -33.56 -26.05 -31.68
N GLN A 2 -32.41 -26.72 -31.82
CA GLN A 2 -32.37 -28.11 -32.30
C GLN A 2 -32.47 -29.09 -31.13
N ASP A 3 -33.69 -29.53 -30.82
CA ASP A 3 -33.99 -30.41 -29.69
C ASP A 3 -34.14 -31.88 -30.06
N ARG A 4 -33.32 -32.36 -31.01
CA ARG A 4 -33.27 -33.78 -31.38
C ARG A 4 -32.16 -34.50 -30.64
N ALA A 5 -32.42 -35.68 -30.10
CA ALA A 5 -31.38 -36.56 -29.55
C ALA A 5 -30.69 -37.33 -30.68
N ILE A 6 -29.37 -37.47 -30.62
CA ILE A 6 -28.60 -38.32 -31.54
C ILE A 6 -28.00 -39.41 -30.66
N ILE A 7 -28.19 -40.67 -31.03
CA ILE A 7 -27.72 -41.80 -30.22
C ILE A 7 -26.19 -41.76 -30.16
N GLY A 8 -25.63 -41.76 -28.94
CA GLY A 8 -24.19 -41.66 -28.71
C GLY A 8 -23.64 -40.24 -28.55
N ASP A 9 -24.48 -39.21 -28.69
CA ASP A 9 -24.05 -37.82 -28.60
C ASP A 9 -24.97 -37.02 -27.67
N TYR A 10 -24.39 -36.20 -26.81
CA TYR A 10 -25.16 -35.42 -25.82
C TYR A 10 -25.29 -33.96 -26.22
N ASN A 11 -26.26 -33.29 -25.58
CA ASN A 11 -26.46 -31.87 -25.77
C ASN A 11 -25.58 -31.09 -24.80
N LEU A 12 -24.84 -30.14 -25.34
CA LEU A 12 -24.03 -29.16 -24.63
C LEU A 12 -24.66 -27.78 -24.80
N ARG A 13 -24.45 -26.89 -23.84
CA ARG A 13 -24.69 -25.46 -24.03
C ARG A 13 -23.38 -24.75 -24.32
N CYS A 14 -23.32 -23.95 -25.38
CA CYS A 14 -22.15 -23.12 -25.66
C CYS A 14 -21.96 -22.08 -24.55
N ASP A 15 -20.74 -21.96 -24.03
CA ASP A 15 -20.43 -21.02 -22.93
C ASP A 15 -20.44 -19.54 -23.37
N SER A 16 -20.25 -19.26 -24.67
CA SER A 16 -20.22 -17.90 -25.22
C SER A 16 -21.62 -17.38 -25.58
N CYS A 17 -22.31 -18.04 -26.52
CA CYS A 17 -23.61 -17.61 -27.01
C CYS A 17 -24.81 -18.24 -26.29
N GLY A 18 -24.60 -19.23 -25.41
CA GLY A 18 -25.67 -19.91 -24.67
C GLY A 18 -26.58 -20.82 -25.51
N ARG A 19 -26.30 -20.96 -26.81
CA ARG A 19 -27.04 -21.86 -27.73
C ARG A 19 -26.76 -23.32 -27.39
N LYS A 20 -27.79 -24.14 -27.54
CA LYS A 20 -27.67 -25.60 -27.40
C LYS A 20 -27.04 -26.18 -28.66
N ILE A 21 -25.92 -26.87 -28.49
CA ILE A 21 -25.15 -27.53 -29.53
C ILE A 21 -24.93 -29.01 -29.19
N LYS A 22 -24.47 -29.78 -30.16
CA LYS A 22 -24.09 -31.18 -29.96
C LYS A 22 -22.64 -31.28 -29.52
N ALA A 23 -22.32 -32.25 -28.65
CA ALA A 23 -20.96 -32.43 -28.17
C ALA A 23 -19.99 -32.74 -29.33
N SER A 24 -20.42 -33.49 -30.34
CA SER A 24 -19.66 -33.73 -31.57
C SER A 24 -19.28 -32.47 -32.37
N GLN A 25 -20.05 -31.39 -32.25
CA GLN A 25 -19.80 -30.13 -32.95
C GLN A 25 -19.03 -29.11 -32.10
N ALA A 26 -18.92 -29.35 -30.80
CA ALA A 26 -18.28 -28.45 -29.87
C ALA A 26 -16.77 -28.47 -30.06
N LYS A 27 -16.14 -27.29 -29.99
CA LYS A 27 -14.69 -27.15 -29.98
C LYS A 27 -14.25 -26.52 -28.66
N LYS A 28 -13.13 -26.99 -28.13
CA LYS A 28 -12.51 -26.38 -26.95
C LYS A 28 -11.71 -25.15 -27.37
N ARG A 29 -12.03 -23.99 -26.81
CA ARG A 29 -11.29 -22.74 -27.01
C ARG A 29 -10.07 -22.69 -26.09
N TRP A 30 -9.14 -21.79 -26.36
CA TRP A 30 -7.91 -21.62 -25.57
C TRP A 30 -8.16 -21.21 -24.11
N ASP A 31 -9.33 -20.61 -23.82
CA ASP A 31 -9.81 -20.33 -22.45
C ASP A 31 -10.23 -21.58 -21.67
N GLY A 32 -10.36 -22.73 -22.33
CA GLY A 32 -10.88 -23.97 -21.76
C GLY A 32 -12.39 -24.16 -21.89
N PHE A 33 -13.11 -23.18 -22.44
CA PHE A 33 -14.55 -23.26 -22.69
C PHE A 33 -14.93 -24.09 -23.92
N TRP A 34 -16.13 -24.65 -23.89
CA TRP A 34 -16.70 -25.37 -25.03
C TRP A 34 -17.60 -24.44 -25.85
N VAL A 35 -17.13 -24.12 -27.06
CA VAL A 35 -17.77 -23.15 -27.94
C VAL A 35 -18.32 -23.80 -29.21
N CYS A 36 -19.33 -23.17 -29.80
CA CYS A 36 -19.81 -23.54 -31.12
C CYS A 36 -18.77 -23.17 -32.19
N PRO A 37 -18.79 -23.82 -33.37
CA PRO A 37 -17.80 -23.58 -34.41
C PRO A 37 -17.78 -22.14 -34.96
N GLU A 38 -18.89 -21.41 -34.81
CA GLU A 38 -19.01 -19.99 -35.21
C GLU A 38 -18.26 -19.04 -34.27
N ASP A 39 -18.21 -19.36 -32.96
CA ASP A 39 -17.56 -18.54 -31.93
C ASP A 39 -16.13 -19.06 -31.63
N TRP A 40 -15.65 -20.00 -32.45
CA TRP A 40 -14.34 -20.60 -32.27
C TRP A 40 -13.27 -19.70 -32.87
N GLU A 41 -12.35 -19.28 -32.02
CA GLU A 41 -11.24 -18.41 -32.39
C GLU A 41 -9.92 -19.16 -32.15
N PRO A 42 -8.97 -19.10 -33.11
CA PRO A 42 -7.64 -19.64 -32.90
C PRO A 42 -6.87 -18.78 -31.89
N ARG A 43 -6.06 -19.41 -31.05
CA ARG A 43 -5.18 -18.68 -30.13
C ARG A 43 -4.06 -18.00 -30.90
N HIS A 44 -3.73 -16.75 -30.53
CA HIS A 44 -2.58 -16.07 -31.09
C HIS A 44 -1.27 -16.73 -30.65
N ILE A 45 -0.30 -16.86 -31.55
CA ILE A 45 0.96 -17.58 -31.28
C ILE A 45 1.82 -16.90 -30.20
N LEU A 46 1.71 -15.58 -30.05
CA LEU A 46 2.49 -14.83 -29.07
C LEU A 46 2.02 -15.08 -27.64
N ASP A 47 0.80 -15.59 -27.44
CA ASP A 47 0.29 -15.91 -26.09
C ASP A 47 1.02 -17.10 -25.45
N TYR A 48 1.74 -17.89 -26.25
CA TYR A 48 2.62 -18.94 -25.74
C TYR A 48 3.99 -18.40 -25.30
N TYR A 49 4.33 -17.16 -25.65
CA TYR A 49 5.62 -16.59 -25.33
C TYR A 49 5.61 -16.01 -23.91
N HIS A 50 6.43 -16.59 -23.04
CA HIS A 50 6.71 -16.03 -21.73
C HIS A 50 8.11 -15.43 -21.75
N ALA A 51 8.22 -14.16 -21.33
CA ALA A 51 9.51 -13.51 -21.18
C ALA A 51 10.38 -14.30 -20.21
N ARG A 52 11.62 -14.59 -20.62
CA ARG A 52 12.63 -15.15 -19.71
C ARG A 52 12.99 -14.06 -18.71
N LYS A 53 13.15 -14.44 -17.44
CA LYS A 53 13.71 -13.53 -16.44
C LYS A 53 15.20 -13.39 -16.71
N ASP A 54 15.59 -12.23 -17.20
CA ASP A 54 17.00 -11.90 -17.37
C ASP A 54 17.64 -11.64 -16.00
N GLN A 55 18.89 -12.08 -15.84
CA GLN A 55 19.70 -11.73 -14.68
C GLN A 55 20.29 -10.35 -14.91
N ILE A 56 19.59 -9.31 -14.47
CA ILE A 56 20.03 -7.89 -14.60
C ILE A 56 21.10 -7.54 -13.52
N GLY A 57 21.75 -8.56 -12.94
CA GLY A 57 22.80 -8.38 -11.94
C GLY A 57 24.11 -7.96 -12.59
N VAL A 58 24.68 -6.84 -12.14
CA VAL A 58 26.06 -6.46 -12.50
C VAL A 58 27.02 -7.41 -11.75
N PRO A 59 28.09 -7.95 -12.39
CA PRO A 59 28.99 -8.94 -11.77
C PRO A 59 29.70 -8.42 -10.51
N TRP A 60 29.89 -7.11 -10.41
CA TRP A 60 30.33 -6.44 -9.20
C TRP A 60 29.66 -5.07 -9.16
N THR A 61 29.16 -4.68 -8.00
CA THR A 61 28.79 -3.29 -7.75
C THR A 61 29.91 -2.69 -6.94
N ARG A 62 30.34 -1.48 -7.30
CA ARG A 62 31.13 -0.68 -6.37
C ARG A 62 30.22 -0.45 -5.17
N ASP A 63 30.68 -0.83 -3.99
CA ASP A 63 30.04 -0.36 -2.78
C ASP A 63 29.93 1.16 -2.91
N GLN A 64 28.79 1.72 -2.53
CA GLN A 64 28.78 3.16 -2.27
C GLN A 64 29.81 3.33 -1.16
N GLN A 65 31.02 3.75 -1.55
CA GLN A 65 32.06 4.17 -0.65
C GLN A 65 31.39 5.21 0.25
N ARG A 66 31.02 4.77 1.45
CA ARG A 66 30.93 5.65 2.61
C ARG A 66 32.37 6.00 2.98
N SER A 67 33.08 6.66 2.08
CA SER A 67 34.43 7.19 2.28
C SER A 67 34.45 8.60 1.68
N GLY A 68 34.67 9.69 2.42
CA GLY A 68 34.67 9.88 3.87
C GLY A 68 33.24 10.06 4.39
N THR A 69 32.97 10.53 5.60
CA THR A 69 33.58 11.72 6.22
C THR A 69 33.89 12.82 5.19
N GLU A 70 33.03 12.95 4.19
CA GLU A 70 32.41 14.25 3.98
C GLU A 70 31.09 14.14 4.77
N THR A 71 31.15 13.98 6.09
CA THR A 71 30.83 15.17 6.89
C THR A 71 31.12 16.42 6.07
N PHE A 72 30.10 16.86 5.32
CA PHE A 72 29.82 18.27 5.33
C PHE A 72 29.68 18.59 6.82
N ASP A 73 30.82 18.86 7.46
CA ASP A 73 30.89 19.48 8.75
C ASP A 73 30.24 20.83 8.51
N VAL A 74 28.92 20.85 8.65
CA VAL A 74 28.25 21.99 9.24
C VAL A 74 28.86 22.07 10.63
N GLN A 75 30.05 22.65 10.70
CA GLN A 75 30.59 23.27 11.89
C GLN A 75 29.74 24.52 12.13
N SER A 76 28.45 24.30 12.38
CA SER A 76 27.55 25.20 13.05
C SER A 76 27.02 24.40 14.22
N PRO A 77 27.17 24.87 15.47
CA PRO A 77 26.79 24.14 16.67
C PRO A 77 25.26 24.03 16.87
N ALA A 78 24.47 23.90 15.79
CA ALA A 78 23.01 23.88 15.89
C ALA A 78 22.28 22.99 14.86
N THR A 79 22.87 22.51 13.77
CA THR A 79 22.04 21.86 12.71
C THR A 79 22.78 20.82 11.90
N THR A 80 22.14 19.65 11.74
CA THR A 80 22.35 18.63 10.67
C THR A 80 23.15 17.38 11.07
N GLY A 81 22.57 16.59 11.96
CA GLY A 81 22.87 15.18 12.06
C GLY A 81 21.79 14.48 12.89
N CYS A 82 21.04 13.56 12.29
CA CYS A 82 20.17 12.68 13.06
C CYS A 82 21.06 11.70 13.84
N THR A 83 21.53 12.14 15.01
CA THR A 83 22.26 11.29 15.96
C THR A 83 21.29 10.31 16.60
N THR A 84 21.81 9.22 17.15
CA THR A 84 21.01 8.22 17.87
C THR A 84 20.16 8.82 19.00
N PHE A 85 20.57 9.97 19.56
CA PHE A 85 19.81 10.71 20.58
C PHE A 85 18.70 11.59 19.99
N ASN A 86 18.97 12.26 18.87
CA ASN A 86 18.01 13.16 18.22
C ASN A 86 16.90 12.43 17.44
N LYS A 87 17.02 11.11 17.26
CA LYS A 87 16.01 10.25 16.63
C LYS A 87 14.89 9.80 17.58
N GLN A 88 14.94 10.22 18.84
CA GLN A 88 14.00 9.75 19.86
C GLN A 88 12.57 10.24 19.63
N ALA A 89 11.60 9.43 20.08
CA ALA A 89 10.18 9.80 20.13
C ALA A 89 9.81 10.60 21.40
N VAL A 90 10.74 10.74 22.34
CA VAL A 90 10.53 11.45 23.61
C VAL A 90 10.51 12.96 23.39
N ALA A 91 9.43 13.61 23.81
CA ALA A 91 9.28 15.06 23.73
C ALA A 91 10.39 15.76 24.55
N GLY A 92 11.05 16.74 23.94
CA GLY A 92 12.17 17.47 24.55
C GLY A 92 13.56 16.87 24.29
N ILE A 93 13.63 15.65 23.74
CA ILE A 93 14.90 15.01 23.32
C ILE A 93 14.96 14.79 21.81
N GLY A 94 13.82 14.44 21.18
CA GLY A 94 13.71 14.32 19.74
C GLY A 94 13.84 15.67 19.01
N VAL A 95 14.59 15.71 17.91
CA VAL A 95 14.71 16.89 17.04
C VAL A 95 13.76 16.75 15.84
N ALA A 96 13.05 17.83 15.51
CA ALA A 96 12.15 17.88 14.37
C ALA A 96 12.91 17.55 13.07
N GLY A 97 12.40 16.57 12.30
CA GLY A 97 13.03 16.05 11.09
C GLY A 97 13.91 14.81 11.30
N CYS A 98 14.19 14.41 12.55
CA CYS A 98 14.95 13.19 12.87
C CYS A 98 14.18 12.17 13.72
N ALA A 99 13.12 12.58 14.43
CA ALA A 99 12.34 11.71 15.31
C ALA A 99 11.72 10.52 14.56
N ILE A 100 11.97 9.31 15.04
CA ILE A 100 11.35 8.07 14.56
C ILE A 100 10.33 7.64 15.63
N ALA A 101 9.07 7.48 15.24
CA ALA A 101 8.03 7.03 16.14
C ALA A 101 8.39 5.67 16.77
N GLY A 102 8.35 5.60 18.09
CA GLY A 102 8.67 4.38 18.86
C GLY A 102 10.16 4.11 19.09
N LEU A 103 11.07 5.01 18.70
CA LEU A 103 12.49 4.87 19.04
C LEU A 103 12.80 5.53 20.40
N ASP A 104 13.17 4.71 21.37
CA ASP A 104 13.77 5.13 22.64
C ASP A 104 15.06 4.34 22.85
N VAL A 105 16.19 5.04 22.92
CA VAL A 105 17.52 4.43 23.07
C VAL A 105 17.98 4.40 24.53
N ASN A 106 17.10 4.77 25.46
CA ASN A 106 17.44 4.90 26.87
C ASN A 106 16.46 4.12 27.77
N LEU A 107 16.31 2.82 27.51
CA LEU A 107 15.58 1.94 28.43
C LEU A 107 16.35 0.65 28.71
N PRO A 108 16.97 0.53 29.90
CA PRO A 108 16.63 -0.56 30.78
C PRO A 108 15.40 -0.12 31.59
N ALA A 109 14.25 -0.59 31.14
CA ALA A 109 13.03 -0.90 31.88
C ALA A 109 12.68 -0.13 33.18
N LEU A 110 11.38 0.18 33.27
CA LEU A 110 10.52 0.30 34.46
C LEU A 110 10.27 1.73 34.99
N GLU A 111 8.97 1.98 35.26
CA GLU A 111 8.44 3.02 36.17
C GLU A 111 8.21 4.44 35.64
N ALA A 112 7.42 4.62 34.58
CA ALA A 112 6.48 5.75 34.55
C ALA A 112 5.29 5.49 33.60
N LEU A 113 4.22 4.96 34.20
CA LEU A 113 2.84 5.30 33.84
C LEU A 113 2.31 4.71 32.52
N SER A 114 2.43 3.39 32.38
CA SER A 114 1.18 2.63 32.25
C SER A 114 0.56 2.52 33.65
N SER A 115 -0.10 3.58 34.09
CA SER A 115 -1.18 3.44 35.05
C SER A 115 -2.38 4.08 34.37
N ASP A 116 -3.29 3.21 33.99
CA ASP A 116 -4.67 3.50 33.72
C ASP A 116 -5.18 4.62 34.64
N ASP A 117 -5.92 5.59 34.07
CA ASP A 117 -7.24 5.99 34.58
C ASP A 117 -7.68 7.36 34.01
N THR A 118 -8.75 7.28 33.22
CA THR A 118 -9.88 8.22 33.17
C THR A 118 -9.73 9.60 32.52
N ALA A 119 -10.43 9.74 31.40
CA ALA A 119 -11.57 10.68 31.21
C ALA A 119 -11.49 11.50 29.91
N PRO A 120 -12.66 11.74 29.27
CA PRO A 120 -12.75 12.11 27.87
C PRO A 120 -12.53 13.61 27.64
N LEU A 121 -12.17 13.95 26.39
CA LEU A 121 -12.42 15.20 25.68
C LEU A 121 -12.82 16.41 26.57
N GLY A 122 -11.82 17.07 27.15
CA GLY A 122 -11.95 18.42 27.70
C GLY A 122 -11.51 19.45 26.65
N ILE A 123 -12.46 19.90 25.83
CA ILE A 123 -12.33 21.14 25.05
C ILE A 123 -12.27 22.29 26.07
N PRO A 124 -11.25 23.17 26.11
CA PRO A 124 -11.44 24.48 26.70
C PRO A 124 -12.34 25.27 25.75
N ASP A 125 -13.63 25.23 26.07
CA ASP A 125 -14.65 26.00 25.39
C ASP A 125 -14.32 27.50 25.52
N SER A 126 -14.40 28.17 24.37
CA SER A 126 -14.71 29.58 24.14
C SER A 126 -14.46 30.59 25.29
N THR A 127 -13.67 31.63 25.00
CA THR A 127 -14.21 33.01 24.88
C THR A 127 -13.13 33.92 24.29
N PHE A 128 -13.32 34.25 23.03
CA PHE A 128 -12.80 35.46 22.39
C PHE A 128 -13.73 36.61 22.84
N PRO A 129 -13.29 37.63 23.59
CA PRO A 129 -14.11 38.82 23.78
C PRO A 129 -13.89 39.75 22.59
N ILE A 130 -14.84 39.72 21.66
CA ILE A 130 -15.07 40.74 20.63
C ILE A 130 -15.73 41.95 21.33
N PRO A 131 -15.40 43.21 20.96
CA PRO A 131 -15.92 44.38 21.65
C PRO A 131 -17.40 44.62 21.31
N SER A 132 -18.21 44.98 22.32
CA SER A 132 -19.48 45.69 22.08
C SER A 132 -19.83 46.62 23.24
N GLU A 133 -19.82 47.90 22.89
CA GLU A 133 -20.66 49.05 23.31
C GLU A 133 -21.07 49.23 24.79
N GLY A 134 -20.81 50.44 25.29
CA GLY A 134 -20.96 50.79 26.69
C GLY A 134 -22.34 51.27 27.11
N VAL A 135 -22.57 51.24 28.42
CA VAL A 135 -23.53 52.09 29.15
C VAL A 135 -23.01 52.34 30.57
N VAL A 136 -22.68 53.61 30.82
CA VAL A 136 -22.87 54.43 32.03
C VAL A 136 -23.29 53.71 33.33
N THR A 137 -22.55 53.91 34.42
CA THR A 137 -23.10 54.49 35.67
C THR A 137 -21.99 55.02 36.60
N ARG A 138 -22.27 56.21 37.14
CA ARG A 138 -21.46 57.06 38.02
C ARG A 138 -21.20 56.46 39.40
N ALA A 139 -20.08 56.83 40.00
CA ALA A 139 -20.04 57.52 41.29
C ALA A 139 -18.85 58.50 41.27
#